data_AF-A0A1G9KAE3-F1
#
_entry.id   AF-A0A1G9KAE3-F1
#
_cell.length_a   1.000
_cell.length_b   1.000
_cell.length_c   1.000
_cell.angle_alpha   90.00
_cell.angle_beta   90.00
_cell.angle_gamma   90.00
#
_symmetry.space_group_name_H-M   'P 1'
#
loop_
_entity.id
_entity.type
_entity.pdbx_description
1 polymer ?
#
loop_
_entity_poly.entity_id
_entity_poly.type
_entity_poly.pdbx_seq_one_letter_code
_entity_poly.pdbx_strand_id
1 'polypeptide(L)'
;MRIDETLLNEAKAYAARNGRSLNSVMEDALRQLLNRSNEVAERPRINLPVSGAASGPRLTWAEIKEILEQEDIERALGAGHAHA
;
A
#
# COMPACT_ATOMS: atom_id res chain seq x y z
N MET A 1 4.30 16.72 29.94
CA MET A 1 4.51 15.52 29.09
C MET A 1 5.86 14.92 29.46
N ARG A 2 5.93 13.64 29.85
CA ARG A 2 7.22 12.95 30.08
C ARG A 2 7.44 12.01 28.90
N ILE A 3 8.60 12.13 28.27
CA ILE A 3 9.05 11.26 27.18
C ILE A 3 10.20 10.45 27.75
N ASP A 4 10.26 9.18 27.39
CA ASP A 4 11.37 8.30 27.77
C ASP A 4 12.70 8.82 27.21
N GLU A 5 13.77 8.76 28.00
CA GLU A 5 15.09 9.29 27.60
C GLU A 5 15.68 8.55 26.40
N THR A 6 15.42 7.25 26.26
CA THR A 6 15.89 6.47 25.11
C THR A 6 15.21 6.96 23.83
N LEU A 7 13.90 7.14 23.88
CA LEU A 7 13.12 7.67 22.76
C LEU A 7 13.52 9.10 22.39
N LEU A 8 13.83 9.93 23.39
CA LEU A 8 14.31 11.29 23.16
C LEU A 8 15.67 11.30 22.43
N ASN A 9 16.57 10.39 22.79
CA ASN A 9 17.88 10.27 22.15
C ASN A 9 17.77 9.77 20.71
N GLU A 10 16.89 8.80 20.44
CA GLU A 10 16.60 8.33 19.07
C GLU A 10 16.01 9.45 18.22
N ALA A 11 15.03 10.18 18.75
CA ALA A 11 14.41 11.30 18.03
C ALA A 11 15.43 12.41 17.72
N LYS A 12 16.36 12.70 18.64
CA LYS A 12 17.47 13.64 18.39
C LYS A 12 18.41 13.14 17.31
N ALA A 13 18.81 11.87 17.34
CA ALA A 13 19.67 11.28 16.33
C ALA A 13 19.00 11.31 14.94
N TYR A 14 17.71 11.02 14.88
CA TYR A 14 16.91 11.10 13.65
C TYR A 14 16.82 12.53 13.13
N ALA A 15 16.52 13.51 13.99
CA ALA A 15 16.45 14.92 13.64
C ALA A 15 17.80 15.42 13.07
N ALA A 16 18.91 15.10 13.74
CA ALA A 16 20.25 15.48 13.30
C ALA A 16 20.62 14.85 11.95
N ARG A 17 20.32 13.56 11.73
CA ARG A 17 20.57 12.86 10.46
C ARG A 17 19.82 13.46 9.28
N ASN A 18 18.60 13.94 9.51
CA ASN A 18 17.76 14.51 8.47
C ASN A 18 17.92 16.04 8.33
N GLY A 19 18.80 16.67 9.12
CA GLY A 19 18.98 18.12 9.13
C GLY A 19 17.74 18.90 9.58
N ARG A 20 16.85 18.28 10.38
CA ARG A 20 15.59 18.86 10.83
C ARG A 20 15.64 19.14 12.33
N SER A 21 14.79 20.07 12.78
CA SER A 21 14.61 20.30 14.21
C SER A 21 13.86 19.14 14.86
N LEU A 22 14.17 18.83 16.12
CA LEU A 22 13.43 17.84 16.91
C LEU A 22 11.93 18.17 16.94
N ASN A 23 11.59 19.46 17.06
CA ASN A 23 10.19 19.90 17.09
C ASN A 23 9.45 19.56 15.80
N SER A 24 10.08 19.78 14.64
CA SER A 24 9.49 19.45 13.34
C SER A 24 9.28 17.93 13.16
N VAL A 25 10.20 17.11 13.68
CA VAL A 25 10.05 15.64 13.66
C VAL A 25 8.89 15.20 14.55
N MET A 26 8.78 15.78 15.75
CA MET A 26 7.68 15.50 16.67
C MET A 26 6.34 15.92 16.09
N GLU A 27 6.28 17.10 15.46
CA GLU A 27 5.08 17.62 14.82
C GLU A 27 4.61 16.72 13.65
N ASP A 28 5.53 16.29 12.79
CA ASP A 28 5.20 15.35 11.71
C ASP A 28 4.71 14.00 12.23
N ALA A 29 5.33 13.47 13.29
CA ALA A 29 4.90 12.22 13.91
C ALA A 29 3.48 12.35 14.49
N LEU A 30 3.18 13.48 15.14
CA LEU A 30 1.84 13.79 15.63
C LEU A 30 0.83 13.91 14.48
N ARG A 31 1.19 14.60 13.39
CA ARG A 31 0.36 14.72 12.19
C ARG A 31 0.05 13.35 11.58
N GLN A 32 1.07 12.49 11.43
CA GLN A 32 0.88 11.13 10.93
C GLN A 32 0.01 10.28 11.84
N LEU A 33 0.19 10.39 13.16
CA LEU A 33 -0.60 9.63 14.13
C LEU A 33 -2.08 10.00 14.04
N LEU A 34 -2.39 11.30 14.00
CA LEU A 34 -3.76 11.81 13.90
C LEU A 34 -4.38 11.45 12.55
N ASN A 35 -3.65 11.63 11.44
CA ASN A 35 -4.15 11.28 10.11
C ASN A 35 -4.40 9.77 9.98
N ARG A 36 -3.49 8.93 10.49
CA ARG A 36 -3.67 7.48 10.49
C ARG A 36 -4.91 7.07 11.29
N SER A 37 -5.17 7.71 12.43
CA SER A 37 -6.38 7.42 13.22
C SER A 37 -7.67 7.78 12.47
N ASN A 38 -7.66 8.85 11.66
CA ASN A 38 -8.79 9.22 10.81
C ASN A 38 -8.96 8.28 9.61
N GLU A 39 -7.88 7.91 8.91
CA GLU A 39 -7.95 7.04 7.73
C GLU A 39 -8.45 5.62 8.02
N VAL A 40 -8.19 5.09 9.24
CA VAL A 40 -8.71 3.77 9.64
C VAL A 40 -10.24 3.74 9.70
N ALA A 41 -10.89 4.89 9.93
CA ALA A 41 -12.34 4.97 9.95
C ALA A 41 -12.97 4.92 8.54
N GLU A 42 -12.22 5.31 7.50
CA GLU A 42 -12.77 5.53 6.15
C GLU A 42 -12.42 4.44 5.13
N ARG A 43 -11.70 3.38 5.51
CA ARG A 43 -11.42 2.28 4.59
C ARG A 43 -12.61 1.31 4.53
N PRO A 44 -13.36 1.25 3.40
CA PRO A 44 -14.41 0.25 3.25
C PRO A 44 -13.79 -1.13 3.37
N ARG A 45 -14.39 -1.98 4.21
CA ARG A 45 -13.96 -3.37 4.34
C ARG A 45 -14.22 -4.09 3.02
N ILE A 46 -13.16 -4.36 2.27
CA ILE A 46 -13.25 -5.20 1.07
C ILE A 46 -13.37 -6.66 1.51
N ASN A 47 -14.32 -7.37 0.92
CA ASN A 47 -14.50 -8.80 1.15
C ASN A 47 -13.64 -9.53 0.11
N LEU A 48 -12.48 -10.04 0.54
CA LEU A 48 -11.59 -10.79 -0.34
C LEU A 48 -12.14 -12.21 -0.49
N PRO A 49 -12.55 -12.65 -1.70
CA PRO A 49 -12.94 -14.03 -1.91
C PRO A 49 -11.71 -14.92 -1.68
N VAL A 50 -11.79 -15.80 -0.69
CA VAL A 50 -10.77 -16.82 -0.44
C VAL A 50 -10.90 -17.94 -1.48
N SER A 51 -9.78 -18.54 -1.88
CA SER A 51 -9.78 -19.70 -2.76
C SER A 51 -10.62 -20.83 -2.13
N GLY A 52 -11.63 -21.29 -2.88
CA GLY A 52 -12.59 -22.31 -2.41
C GLY A 52 -13.94 -21.77 -1.91
N ALA A 53 -14.15 -20.46 -1.86
CA ALA A 53 -15.47 -19.89 -1.60
C ALA A 53 -16.46 -20.23 -2.74
N ALA A 54 -17.73 -20.50 -2.39
CA ALA A 54 -18.76 -20.90 -3.35
C ALA A 54 -19.04 -19.85 -4.45
N SER A 55 -18.61 -18.61 -4.25
CA SER A 55 -18.87 -17.46 -5.13
C SER A 55 -17.62 -16.91 -5.83
N GLY A 56 -16.56 -17.73 -5.97
CA GLY A 56 -15.42 -17.41 -6.84
C GLY A 56 -15.55 -18.09 -8.21
N PRO A 57 -14.94 -17.54 -9.28
CA PRO A 57 -14.79 -18.25 -10.54
C PRO A 57 -14.10 -19.60 -10.28
N ARG A 58 -14.79 -20.71 -10.56
CA ARG A 58 -14.22 -22.06 -10.49
C ARG A 58 -13.46 -22.36 -11.77
N LEU A 59 -12.44 -21.56 -12.04
CA LEU A 59 -11.58 -21.79 -13.19
C LEU A 59 -10.62 -22.92 -12.87
N THR A 60 -10.59 -23.90 -13.76
CA THR A 60 -9.56 -24.92 -13.81
C THR A 60 -8.24 -24.31 -14.26
N TRP A 61 -7.13 -25.02 -14.00
CA TRP A 61 -5.81 -24.63 -14.47
C TRP A 61 -5.73 -24.43 -15.99
N ALA A 62 -6.54 -25.16 -16.77
CA ALA A 62 -6.59 -25.01 -18.22
C ALA A 62 -7.24 -23.67 -18.62
N GLU A 63 -8.35 -23.30 -18.00
CA GLU A 63 -9.06 -22.04 -18.27
C GLU A 63 -8.25 -20.82 -17.80
N ILE A 64 -7.54 -20.92 -16.68
CA ILE A 64 -6.62 -19.86 -16.22
C ILE A 64 -5.50 -19.64 -17.25
N LYS A 65 -4.96 -20.72 -17.82
CA LYS A 65 -3.91 -20.63 -18.84
C LYS A 65 -4.42 -19.97 -20.13
N GLU A 66 -5.61 -20.32 -20.57
CA GLU A 66 -6.24 -19.73 -21.76
C GLU A 66 -6.52 -18.22 -21.58
N ILE A 67 -6.99 -17.79 -20.40
CA ILE A 67 -7.22 -16.37 -20.10
C ILE A 67 -5.90 -15.59 -20.13
N LEU A 68 -4.84 -16.12 -19.51
CA LEU A 68 -3.53 -15.47 -19.50
C LEU A 68 -2.94 -15.37 -20.92
N GLU A 69 -3.11 -16.41 -21.74
CA GLU A 69 -2.65 -16.40 -23.14
C GLU A 69 -3.44 -15.39 -23.99
N GLN A 70 -4.76 -15.24 -23.76
CA GLN A 70 -5.57 -14.23 -24.44
C GLN A 70 -5.19 -12.80 -24.05
N GLU A 71 -4.97 -12.52 -22.76
CA GLU A 71 -4.55 -11.19 -22.30
C GLU A 71 -3.17 -10.80 -22.85
N ASP A 72 -2.24 -11.75 -22.96
CA ASP A 72 -0.93 -11.53 -23.57
C ASP A 72 -1.04 -11.22 -25.08
N ILE A 73 -1.94 -11.92 -25.80
CA ILE A 73 -2.23 -11.66 -27.21
C ILE A 73 -2.85 -10.27 -27.42
N GLU A 74 -3.84 -9.90 -26.61
CA GLU A 74 -4.50 -8.59 -26.69
C GLU A 74 -3.53 -7.44 -26.41
N ARG A 75 -2.63 -7.62 -25.42
CA ARG A 75 -1.60 -6.64 -25.10
C ARG A 75 -0.58 -6.49 -26.22
N ALA A 76 -0.20 -7.60 -26.87
CA ALA A 76 0.70 -7.59 -28.02
C ALA A 76 0.06 -6.92 -29.25
N LEU A 77 -1.23 -7.16 -29.51
CA LEU A 77 -1.96 -6.58 -30.65
C LEU A 77 -2.33 -5.10 -30.44
N GLY A 78 -2.70 -4.71 -29.22
CA GLY A 78 -3.01 -3.33 -28.84
C GLY A 78 -1.79 -2.41 -28.86
N ALA A 79 -0.59 -2.93 -28.58
CA ALA A 79 0.66 -2.18 -28.72
C ALA A 79 1.03 -1.88 -30.19
N GLY A 80 0.49 -2.62 -31.16
CA GLY A 80 0.76 -2.45 -32.59
C GLY A 80 -0.07 -1.35 -33.28
N HIS A 81 -1.12 -0.82 -32.65
CA HIS A 81 -2.03 0.17 -33.25
C HIS A 81 -1.79 1.62 -32.78
N ALA A 82 -0.83 1.86 -31.89
CA ALA A 82 -0.52 3.20 -31.36
C ALA A 82 0.54 3.99 -32.16
N HIS A 83 1.06 3.43 -33.24
CA HIS A 83 2.02 4.10 -34.13
C HIS A 83 1.69 3.83 -35.61
N ALA A 84 0.72 4.55 -36.15
CA ALA A 84 0.56 4.80 -37.59
C ALA A 84 -0.09 6.16 -37.79
#